data_AF-A0AAJ3QSI6-F1
#
_entry.id   AF-A0AAJ3QSI6-F1
#
_cell.length_a   1.000
_cell.length_b   1.000
_cell.length_c   1.000
_cell.angle_alpha   90.00
_cell.angle_beta   90.00
_cell.angle_gamma   90.00
#
_symmetry.space_group_name_H-M   'P 1'
#
loop_
_entity.id
_entity.type
_entity.pdbx_description
1 polymer ?
#
loop_
_entity_poly.entity_id
_entity_poly.type
_entity_poly.pdbx_seq_one_letter_code
_entity_poly.pdbx_strand_id
1 'polypeptide(L)'
;MERTESSTPIQRFERRTLIDVDEAHRPHLAAAILRFNAANAAARVEVSKQITLSDDGTSPIDTLIANFHHCLYREKIYSETLPLRRALISGVLGR
;
A
#
# COMPACT_ATOMS: atom_id res chain seq x y z
N MET A 1 -10.05 17.93 37.88
CA MET A 1 -9.15 17.80 36.71
C MET A 1 -8.31 16.57 36.95
N GLU A 2 -8.69 15.43 36.37
CA GLU A 2 -7.80 14.26 36.30
C GLU A 2 -7.83 13.76 34.85
N ARG A 3 -6.64 13.79 34.23
CA ARG A 3 -6.31 13.22 32.93
C ARG A 3 -5.75 11.84 33.18
N THR A 4 -6.33 10.80 32.58
CA THR A 4 -5.78 9.43 32.41
C THR A 4 -6.93 8.59 31.81
N GLU A 5 -6.85 7.85 30.71
CA GLU A 5 -5.81 7.43 29.79
C GLU A 5 -6.50 7.26 28.43
N SER A 6 -6.04 7.91 27.37
CA SER A 6 -6.41 7.50 26.02
C SER A 6 -5.69 6.19 25.72
N SER A 7 -6.27 5.08 26.17
CA SER A 7 -5.95 3.75 25.65
C SER A 7 -6.11 3.82 24.14
N THR A 8 -4.99 3.89 23.43
CA THR A 8 -4.99 3.70 21.98
C THR A 8 -5.59 2.31 21.78
N PRO A 9 -6.70 2.16 21.04
CA PRO A 9 -7.25 0.83 20.83
C PRO A 9 -6.13 0.01 20.19
N ILE A 10 -5.73 -1.07 20.85
CA ILE A 10 -4.83 -2.07 20.27
C ILE A 10 -5.59 -2.56 19.05
N GLN A 11 -5.18 -2.10 17.87
CA GLN A 11 -5.86 -2.41 16.64
C GLN A 11 -5.69 -3.91 16.41
N ARG A 12 -6.75 -4.67 16.70
CA ARG A 12 -6.74 -6.11 16.57
C ARG A 12 -6.91 -6.44 15.10
N PHE A 13 -5.80 -6.82 14.47
CA PHE A 13 -5.85 -7.47 13.18
C PHE A 13 -6.19 -8.95 13.41
N GLU A 14 -7.46 -9.30 13.26
CA GLU A 14 -8.00 -10.62 13.57
C GLU A 14 -7.91 -11.57 12.38
N ARG A 15 -7.94 -11.04 11.16
CA ARG A 15 -7.82 -11.80 9.92
C ARG A 15 -6.45 -11.57 9.28
N ARG A 16 -5.86 -12.64 8.76
CA ARG A 16 -4.60 -12.62 8.01
C ARG A 16 -4.75 -13.37 6.69
N THR A 17 -4.33 -12.75 5.61
CA THR A 17 -4.41 -13.30 4.26
C THR A 17 -3.08 -13.13 3.56
N LEU A 18 -2.64 -14.21 2.91
CA LEU A 18 -1.44 -14.18 2.06
C LEU A 18 -1.79 -13.56 0.71
N ILE A 19 -0.92 -12.68 0.23
CA ILE A 19 -1.05 -12.06 -1.09
C ILE A 19 0.12 -12.51 -1.94
N ASP A 20 -0.19 -13.11 -3.08
CA ASP A 20 0.81 -13.41 -4.08
C ASP A 20 1.10 -12.17 -4.93
N VAL A 21 2.38 -11.84 -5.03
CA VAL A 21 2.87 -10.73 -5.86
C VAL A 21 4.00 -11.25 -6.73
N ASP A 22 3.84 -11.04 -8.04
CA ASP A 22 4.82 -11.36 -9.05
C ASP A 22 6.14 -10.60 -8.82
N GLU A 23 7.27 -11.23 -9.13
CA GLU A 23 8.60 -10.67 -8.98
C GLU A 23 8.76 -9.32 -9.69
N ALA A 24 8.10 -9.14 -10.85
CA ALA A 24 8.11 -7.89 -11.61
C ALA A 24 7.53 -6.69 -10.83
N HIS A 25 6.73 -6.93 -9.80
CA HIS A 25 6.12 -5.88 -8.98
C HIS A 25 6.88 -5.62 -7.67
N ARG A 26 7.83 -6.49 -7.29
CA ARG A 26 8.57 -6.35 -6.03
C ARG A 26 9.30 -5.02 -5.85
N PRO A 27 9.91 -4.41 -6.89
CA PRO A 27 10.54 -3.09 -6.76
C PRO A 27 9.58 -1.99 -6.28
N HIS A 28 8.28 -2.18 -6.47
CA HIS A 28 7.24 -1.20 -6.17
C HIS A 28 6.53 -1.44 -4.82
N LEU A 29 6.82 -2.56 -4.14
CA LEU A 29 6.11 -2.99 -2.93
C LEU A 29 6.21 -1.97 -1.80
N ALA A 30 7.41 -1.45 -1.52
CA ALA A 30 7.61 -0.54 -0.38
C ALA A 30 6.72 0.71 -0.47
N ALA A 31 6.68 1.33 -1.65
CA ALA A 31 5.83 2.50 -1.89
C ALA A 31 4.34 2.14 -1.91
N ALA A 32 3.97 0.98 -2.48
CA ALA A 32 2.59 0.50 -2.49
C ALA A 32 2.04 0.25 -1.08
N ILE A 33 2.84 -0.41 -0.22
CA ILE A 33 2.50 -0.69 1.18
C ILE A 33 2.28 0.60 1.95
N LEU A 34 3.18 1.58 1.79
CA LEU A 34 3.06 2.86 2.48
C LEU A 34 1.76 3.58 2.10
N ARG A 35 1.43 3.63 0.80
CA ARG A 35 0.17 4.22 0.31
C ARG A 35 -1.05 3.46 0.80
N PHE A 36 -1.01 2.12 0.77
CA PHE A 36 -2.11 1.28 1.23
C PHE A 36 -2.38 1.45 2.73
N ASN A 37 -1.33 1.37 3.55
CA ASN A 37 -1.44 1.50 5.01
C ASN A 37 -1.87 2.92 5.43
N ALA A 38 -1.54 3.94 4.64
CA ALA A 38 -2.02 5.30 4.87
C ALA A 38 -3.51 5.48 4.52
N ALA A 39 -4.01 4.75 3.52
CA ALA A 39 -5.39 4.84 3.06
C ALA A 39 -6.36 3.92 3.84
N ASN A 40 -5.84 2.90 4.53
CA ASN A 40 -6.65 1.92 5.24
C ASN A 40 -6.24 1.88 6.71
N ALA A 41 -7.02 2.54 7.58
CA ALA A 41 -6.72 2.53 9.01
C ALA A 41 -6.89 1.14 9.64
N ALA A 42 -7.86 0.34 9.17
CA ALA A 42 -8.22 -0.96 9.72
C ALA A 42 -7.48 -2.16 9.09
N ALA A 43 -6.57 -1.91 8.15
CA ALA A 43 -5.84 -2.97 7.45
C ALA A 43 -4.36 -2.58 7.30
N ARG A 44 -3.48 -3.58 7.30
CA ARG A 44 -2.04 -3.37 7.19
C ARG A 44 -1.42 -4.47 6.33
N VAL A 45 -0.55 -4.07 5.41
CA VAL A 45 0.29 -4.99 4.65
C VAL A 45 1.71 -4.95 5.17
N GLU A 46 2.29 -6.13 5.37
CA GLU A 46 3.66 -6.32 5.83
C GLU A 46 4.39 -7.32 4.94
N VAL A 47 5.70 -7.15 4.80
CA VAL A 47 6.57 -8.06 4.06
C VAL A 47 7.57 -8.66 5.03
N SER A 48 7.52 -9.98 5.16
CA SER A 48 8.53 -10.75 5.88
C SER A 48 9.17 -11.76 4.93
N LYS A 49 8.81 -13.04 5.04
CA LYS A 49 9.08 -14.08 4.04
C LYS A 49 8.02 -14.10 2.94
N GLN A 50 6.81 -13.72 3.29
CA GLN A 50 5.65 -13.61 2.42
C GLN A 50 5.01 -12.23 2.65
N ILE A 51 4.13 -11.86 1.73
CA ILE A 51 3.35 -10.63 1.83
C ILE A 51 2.05 -10.99 2.53
N THR A 52 1.80 -10.34 3.65
CA THR A 52 0.63 -10.63 4.49
C THR A 52 -0.19 -9.37 4.67
N LEU A 53 -1.49 -9.48 4.37
CA LEU A 53 -2.49 -8.49 4.71
C LEU A 53 -3.17 -8.91 6.01
N SER A 54 -3.18 -8.01 6.98
CA SER A 54 -3.84 -8.19 8.27
C SER A 54 -4.92 -7.13 8.43
N ASP A 55 -6.13 -7.50 8.83
CA ASP A 55 -7.27 -6.58 8.99
C ASP A 55 -8.21 -7.01 10.13
N ASP A 56 -9.16 -6.15 10.50
CA ASP A 56 -10.14 -6.39 11.56
C ASP A 56 -11.37 -7.22 11.11
N GLY A 57 -11.43 -7.62 9.82
CA GLY A 57 -12.51 -8.43 9.27
C GLY A 57 -13.75 -7.64 8.85
N THR A 58 -13.79 -6.33 9.07
CA THR A 58 -14.96 -5.48 8.75
C THR A 58 -15.16 -5.33 7.25
N SER A 59 -14.07 -5.21 6.48
CA SER A 59 -14.13 -5.06 5.02
C SER A 59 -14.08 -6.40 4.31
N PRO A 60 -14.73 -6.55 3.14
CA PRO A 60 -14.52 -7.72 2.29
C PRO A 60 -13.05 -7.86 1.91
N ILE A 61 -12.49 -9.07 2.06
CA ILE A 61 -11.06 -9.31 1.83
C ILE A 61 -10.67 -9.02 0.37
N ASP A 62 -11.54 -9.37 -0.58
CA ASP A 62 -11.31 -9.14 -2.00
C ASP A 62 -11.16 -7.65 -2.33
N THR A 63 -11.90 -6.79 -1.65
CA THR A 63 -11.80 -5.33 -1.79
C THR A 63 -10.44 -4.84 -1.27
N LEU A 64 -9.98 -5.34 -0.13
CA LEU A 64 -8.68 -4.96 0.43
C LEU A 64 -7.52 -5.43 -0.46
N ILE A 65 -7.60 -6.65 -0.98
CA ILE A 65 -6.63 -7.20 -1.94
C ILE A 65 -6.62 -6.37 -3.23
N ALA A 66 -7.80 -6.05 -3.79
CA ALA A 66 -7.91 -5.22 -4.99
C ALA A 66 -7.33 -3.81 -4.76
N ASN A 67 -7.61 -3.20 -3.61
CA ASN A 67 -7.05 -1.89 -3.24
C ASN A 67 -5.52 -1.93 -3.14
N PHE A 68 -4.96 -2.98 -2.54
CA PHE A 68 -3.52 -3.17 -2.45
C PHE A 68 -2.89 -3.33 -3.83
N HIS A 69 -3.46 -4.19 -4.69
CA HIS A 69 -2.99 -4.34 -6.07
C HIS A 69 -3.10 -3.04 -6.86
N HIS A 70 -4.15 -2.24 -6.64
CA HIS A 70 -4.29 -0.94 -7.28
C HIS A 70 -3.16 0.02 -6.90
N CYS A 71 -2.76 0.07 -5.62
CA CYS A 71 -1.58 0.82 -5.18
C CYS A 71 -0.30 0.34 -5.88
N LEU A 72 -0.13 -0.98 -5.98
CA LEU A 72 1.04 -1.60 -6.58
C LEU A 72 1.17 -1.33 -8.08
N TYR A 73 0.08 -1.53 -8.84
CA TYR A 73 0.05 -1.28 -10.28
C TYR A 73 0.27 0.20 -10.61
N ARG A 74 -0.30 1.11 -9.81
CA ARG A 74 -0.09 2.55 -10.01
C ARG A 74 1.37 2.96 -9.82
N GLU A 75 2.07 2.36 -8.86
CA GLU A 75 3.48 2.64 -8.65
C GLU A 75 4.34 2.10 -9.80
N LYS A 76 4.05 0.88 -10.27
CA LYS A 76 4.70 0.33 -11.47
C LYS A 76 4.53 1.24 -12.68
N ILE A 77 3.29 1.58 -13.04
CA ILE A 77 2.99 2.48 -14.17
C ILE A 77 3.67 3.84 -13.99
N TYR A 78 3.63 4.41 -12.78
CA TYR A 78 4.30 5.67 -12.50
C TYR A 78 5.80 5.55 -12.78
N SER A 79 6.47 4.53 -12.26
CA SER A 79 7.90 4.32 -12.46
C SER A 79 8.26 4.13 -13.93
N GLU A 80 7.50 3.31 -14.67
CA GLU A 80 7.75 2.98 -16.08
C GLU A 80 7.52 4.19 -16.99
N THR A 81 6.55 5.04 -16.65
CA THR A 81 6.23 6.24 -17.43
C THR A 81 7.03 7.47 -17.01
N LEU A 82 7.83 7.41 -15.93
CA LEU A 82 8.59 8.55 -15.43
C LEU A 82 9.60 9.10 -16.46
N PRO A 83 10.37 8.27 -17.19
CA PRO A 83 11.31 8.78 -18.20
C PRO A 83 10.62 9.59 -19.30
N LEU A 84 9.52 9.05 -19.85
CA LEU A 84 8.75 9.73 -20.89
C LEU A 84 8.16 11.06 -20.37
N ARG A 85 7.58 11.06 -19.16
CA ARG A 85 7.04 12.27 -18.56
C ARG A 85 8.12 13.34 -18.35
N ARG A 86 9.31 12.93 -17.90
CA ARG A 86 10.45 13.85 -17.76
C ARG A 86 10.90 14.41 -19.11
N ALA A 87 11.00 13.56 -20.14
CA ALA A 87 11.39 14.00 -21.48
C ALA A 87 10.39 15.01 -22.07
N LEU A 88 9.08 14.74 -21.93
CA LEU A 88 8.02 15.66 -22.38
C LEU A 88 8.08 17.00 -21.65
N ILE A 89 8.26 16.97 -20.33
CA ILE A 89 8.40 18.20 -19.53
C ILE A 89 9.66 18.98 -19.93
N SER A 90 10.80 18.30 -20.11
CA SER A 90 12.06 18.94 -20.51
C SER A 90 11.95 19.59 -21.88
N GLY A 91 11.37 18.87 -22.86
CA GLY A 91 11.17 19.37 -24.22
C GLY A 91 10.25 20.60 -24.28
N VAL A 92 9.20 20.65 -23.45
CA VAL A 92 8.32 21.83 -23.35
C VAL A 92 9.00 23.00 -22.63
N LEU A 93 9.82 22.71 -21.61
CA LEU A 93 10.52 23.73 -20.82
C LEU A 93 11.85 24.20 -21.44
N GLY A 94 12.27 23.64 -22.57
CA GLY A 94 13.50 24.01 -23.27
C GLY A 94 14.79 23.71 -22.50
N ARG A 95 14.79 22.67 -21.65
CA ARG A 95 15.97 22.21 -20.90
C ARG A 95 16.49 20.88 -21.42
#